data_AF-A0A2W5JYY2-F1
#
_entry.id   AF-A0A2W5JYY2-F1
#
_cell.length_a   1.000
_cell.length_b   1.000
_cell.length_c   1.000
_cell.angle_alpha   90.00
_cell.angle_beta   90.00
_cell.angle_gamma   90.00
#
_symmetry.space_group_name_H-M   'P 1'
#
loop_
_entity.id
_entity.type
_entity.pdbx_description
1 polymer ?
#
loop_
_entity_poly.entity_id
_entity_poly.type
_entity_poly.pdbx_seq_one_letter_code
_entity_poly.pdbx_strand_id
1 'polypeptide(L)'
;MEAQIRVAICRFRWIRRRRPGAVVLLVPDGLVGLYGIAVHSVFDRWAAPKRRPPQQQLLLLKATEKRRSDPPHEVTIADGLTHGQAIVAITDDEADVTERMRELIDDVVAIGAVDPRLMRAALRMSNGRDPTADELALVMSLPLEELRPLVREGRPLEDLLPRVRRAADRLARESADEEASAGAADDSGSSSAPTLDQLHGLGEAGVWGKELAVDLADWKAGRLSWADVDRGVLISGPPGTGKTTYARSLARTCGVPVVLASLARWQSRGHLGDLLKAMRADFAKAIEQAPSILFIDEIDAVGDREQFDAQNRQYCTEVVAGLLECLDGAEAREGVVVVGAC
;
A
#
# COMPACT_ATOMS: atom_id res chain seq x y z
N MET A 1 -1.06 -17.93 7.70
CA MET A 1 -1.43 -18.41 6.35
C MET A 1 -2.39 -19.59 6.37
N GLU A 2 -1.98 -20.86 6.57
CA GLU A 2 -2.93 -22.01 6.49
C GLU A 2 -4.15 -21.87 7.42
N ALA A 3 -3.93 -21.45 8.67
CA ALA A 3 -5.01 -21.22 9.63
C ALA A 3 -5.97 -20.10 9.17
N GLN A 4 -5.46 -19.01 8.60
CA GLN A 4 -6.27 -17.91 8.06
C GLN A 4 -7.10 -18.38 6.88
N ILE A 5 -6.49 -19.13 5.95
CA ILE A 5 -7.20 -19.73 4.81
C ILE A 5 -8.33 -20.63 5.32
N ARG A 6 -8.06 -21.53 6.28
CA ARG A 6 -9.09 -22.41 6.84
C ARG A 6 -10.25 -21.62 7.43
N VAL A 7 -9.98 -20.60 8.24
CA VAL A 7 -11.02 -19.74 8.83
C VAL A 7 -11.82 -19.03 7.73
N ALA A 8 -11.13 -18.46 6.74
CA ALA A 8 -11.72 -17.74 5.61
C ALA A 8 -12.67 -18.63 4.80
N ILE A 9 -12.25 -19.85 4.48
CA ILE A 9 -12.98 -20.70 3.55
C ILE A 9 -13.98 -21.67 4.24
N CYS A 10 -13.83 -21.97 5.53
CA CYS A 10 -14.71 -22.91 6.24
C CYS A 10 -16.19 -22.45 6.32
N ARG A 11 -16.48 -21.17 6.03
CA ARG A 11 -17.84 -20.63 5.96
C ARG A 11 -18.62 -21.14 4.74
N PHE A 12 -17.94 -21.54 3.67
CA PHE A 12 -18.60 -21.95 2.44
C PHE A 12 -19.21 -23.35 2.54
N ARG A 13 -20.49 -23.44 2.20
CA ARG A 13 -21.23 -24.71 2.23
C ARG A 13 -20.66 -25.74 1.25
N TRP A 14 -20.14 -25.31 0.10
CA TRP A 14 -19.56 -26.20 -0.90
C TRP A 14 -18.26 -26.85 -0.41
N ILE A 15 -17.47 -26.14 0.41
CA ILE A 15 -16.29 -26.70 1.10
C ILE A 15 -16.69 -27.74 2.12
N ARG A 16 -17.73 -27.47 2.92
CA ARG A 16 -18.23 -28.47 3.90
C ARG A 16 -18.86 -29.69 3.23
N ARG A 17 -19.60 -29.48 2.14
CA ARG A 17 -20.35 -30.52 1.42
C ARG A 17 -19.56 -31.19 0.31
N ARG A 18 -18.29 -30.83 0.11
CA ARG A 18 -17.45 -31.28 -1.01
C ARG A 18 -18.21 -31.18 -2.33
N ARG A 19 -18.64 -29.97 -2.69
CA ARG A 19 -19.23 -29.63 -3.99
C ARG A 19 -18.30 -28.71 -4.78
N PRO A 20 -18.47 -28.59 -6.11
CA PRO A 20 -17.81 -27.54 -6.88
C PRO A 20 -18.21 -26.17 -6.34
N GLY A 21 -17.29 -25.22 -6.42
CA GLY A 21 -17.44 -23.85 -5.97
C GLY A 21 -16.16 -23.09 -6.25
N ALA A 22 -16.27 -21.77 -6.33
CA ALA A 22 -15.18 -20.89 -6.70
C ALA A 22 -15.09 -19.74 -5.71
N VAL A 23 -13.88 -19.42 -5.26
CA VAL A 23 -13.64 -18.30 -4.35
C VAL A 23 -12.38 -17.58 -4.76
N VAL A 24 -12.38 -16.25 -4.67
CA VAL A 24 -11.16 -15.44 -4.78
C VAL A 24 -10.67 -15.12 -3.38
N LEU A 25 -9.38 -15.32 -3.12
CA LEU A 25 -8.69 -14.86 -1.92
C LEU A 25 -7.92 -13.59 -2.28
N LEU A 26 -8.35 -12.45 -1.74
CA LEU A 26 -7.60 -11.21 -1.81
C LEU A 26 -6.60 -11.20 -0.65
N VAL A 27 -5.31 -11.34 -0.95
CA VAL A 27 -4.24 -11.48 0.03
C VAL A 27 -3.46 -10.19 0.19
N PRO A 28 -2.69 -10.00 1.27
CA PRO A 28 -1.84 -8.82 1.38
C PRO A 28 -0.79 -8.78 0.25
N ASP A 29 -0.41 -7.57 -0.12
CA ASP A 29 0.50 -7.28 -1.24
C ASP A 29 1.82 -8.09 -1.17
N GLY A 30 2.27 -8.57 -2.33
CA GLY A 30 3.44 -9.43 -2.49
C GLY A 30 3.25 -10.89 -2.04
N LEU A 31 2.20 -11.20 -1.28
CA LEU A 31 2.05 -12.52 -0.65
C LEU A 31 1.33 -13.57 -1.49
N VAL A 32 0.95 -13.27 -2.75
CA VAL A 32 0.24 -14.21 -3.65
C VAL A 32 0.97 -15.56 -3.75
N GLY A 33 2.30 -15.52 -3.89
CA GLY A 33 3.11 -16.74 -3.96
C GLY A 33 3.04 -17.59 -2.69
N LEU A 34 3.12 -16.95 -1.52
CA LEU A 34 3.11 -17.65 -0.22
C LEU A 34 1.74 -18.22 0.12
N TYR A 35 0.68 -17.45 -0.13
CA TYR A 35 -0.68 -17.95 0.04
C TYR A 35 -1.02 -19.05 -0.96
N GLY A 36 -0.47 -19.02 -2.18
CA GLY A 36 -0.60 -20.12 -3.14
C GLY A 36 -0.07 -21.46 -2.64
N ILE A 37 1.08 -21.46 -1.96
CA ILE A 37 1.64 -22.66 -1.31
C ILE A 37 0.74 -23.12 -0.16
N ALA A 38 0.28 -22.18 0.66
CA ALA A 38 -0.58 -22.49 1.80
C ALA A 38 -1.95 -23.05 1.38
N VAL A 39 -2.54 -22.56 0.28
CA VAL A 39 -3.78 -23.09 -0.29
C VAL A 39 -3.56 -24.54 -0.75
N HIS A 40 -2.49 -24.84 -1.48
CA HIS A 40 -2.14 -26.21 -1.85
C HIS A 40 -2.08 -27.12 -0.61
N SER A 41 -1.33 -26.72 0.42
CA SER A 41 -1.22 -27.51 1.66
C SER A 41 -2.55 -27.73 2.39
N VAL A 42 -3.44 -26.71 2.43
CA VAL A 42 -4.78 -26.83 3.02
C VAL A 42 -5.65 -27.81 2.24
N PHE A 43 -5.63 -27.72 0.91
CA PHE A 43 -6.47 -28.52 0.02
C PHE A 43 -5.92 -29.93 -0.24
N ASP A 44 -4.60 -30.14 -0.23
CA ASP A 44 -3.98 -31.47 -0.31
C ASP A 44 -4.36 -32.32 0.92
N ARG A 45 -4.32 -31.70 2.11
CA ARG A 45 -4.80 -32.35 3.33
C ARG A 45 -6.31 -32.57 3.34
N TRP A 46 -7.07 -31.76 2.58
CA TRP A 46 -8.51 -31.96 2.36
C TRP A 46 -8.78 -33.06 1.32
N ALA A 47 -7.86 -33.28 0.38
CA ALA A 47 -7.92 -34.23 -0.74
C ALA A 47 -7.44 -35.66 -0.41
N ALA A 48 -7.01 -35.95 0.82
CA ALA A 48 -6.56 -37.28 1.24
C ALA A 48 -7.60 -38.41 0.96
N PRO A 49 -7.13 -39.65 0.65
CA PRO A 49 -7.38 -40.31 -0.63
C PRO A 49 -8.62 -41.21 -0.60
N LYS A 50 -9.46 -41.13 -1.65
CA LYS A 50 -10.34 -42.20 -2.22
C LYS A 50 -11.61 -41.70 -2.93
N ARG A 51 -11.97 -40.41 -2.89
CA ARG A 51 -13.37 -40.01 -3.22
C ARG A 51 -13.58 -39.05 -4.41
N ARG A 52 -12.53 -38.59 -5.10
CA ARG A 52 -12.72 -37.76 -6.31
C ARG A 52 -11.75 -38.16 -7.43
N PRO A 53 -12.23 -38.31 -8.68
CA PRO A 53 -11.37 -38.49 -9.85
C PRO A 53 -10.49 -37.24 -10.09
N PRO A 54 -9.35 -37.37 -10.78
CA PRO A 54 -8.39 -36.28 -11.01
C PRO A 54 -9.01 -35.00 -11.61
N GLN A 55 -10.08 -35.16 -12.39
CA GLN A 55 -10.81 -34.08 -13.05
C GLN A 55 -11.60 -33.19 -12.07
N GLN A 56 -11.80 -33.61 -10.80
CA GLN A 56 -12.53 -32.88 -9.75
C GLN A 56 -11.61 -32.31 -8.65
N GLN A 57 -10.33 -32.10 -8.97
CA GLN A 57 -9.32 -31.53 -8.08
C GLN A 57 -9.49 -30.00 -7.89
N LEU A 58 -8.66 -29.43 -7.01
CA LEU A 58 -8.54 -27.98 -6.85
C LEU A 58 -7.88 -27.38 -8.10
N LEU A 59 -8.50 -26.35 -8.67
CA LEU A 59 -7.86 -25.46 -9.63
C LEU A 59 -7.41 -24.20 -8.90
N LEU A 60 -6.09 -24.01 -8.77
CA LEU A 60 -5.52 -22.79 -8.22
C LEU A 60 -5.17 -21.82 -9.35
N LEU A 61 -5.73 -20.62 -9.31
CA LEU A 61 -5.37 -19.53 -10.20
C LEU A 61 -4.61 -18.47 -9.41
N LYS A 62 -3.49 -17.96 -9.94
CA LYS A 62 -2.75 -16.85 -9.36
C LYS A 62 -2.64 -15.75 -10.40
N ALA A 63 -3.10 -14.55 -10.07
CA ALA A 63 -3.12 -13.43 -11.01
C ALA A 63 -1.71 -13.08 -11.54
N THR A 64 -0.70 -13.19 -10.68
CA THR A 64 0.70 -12.88 -10.98
C THR A 64 1.41 -13.87 -11.92
N GLU A 65 0.82 -15.05 -12.21
CA GLU A 65 1.46 -16.11 -13.01
C GLU A 65 0.87 -16.23 -14.44
N LYS A 66 0.00 -15.31 -14.86
CA LYS A 66 -0.68 -15.39 -16.16
C LYS A 66 0.28 -15.12 -17.33
N ARG A 67 0.42 -16.09 -18.24
CA ARG A 67 1.13 -15.90 -19.52
C ARG A 67 0.20 -15.25 -20.53
N ARG A 68 0.77 -14.52 -21.50
CA ARG A 68 0.02 -13.86 -22.57
C ARG A 68 -0.83 -14.83 -23.44
N SER A 69 -0.48 -16.11 -23.43
CA SER A 69 -1.19 -17.19 -24.13
C SER A 69 -2.33 -17.82 -23.32
N ASP A 70 -2.42 -17.54 -22.01
CA ASP A 70 -3.38 -18.20 -21.14
C ASP A 70 -4.79 -17.64 -21.37
N PRO A 71 -5.83 -18.52 -21.34
CA PRO A 71 -7.19 -18.05 -21.45
C PRO A 71 -7.54 -17.07 -20.32
N PRO A 72 -8.52 -16.17 -20.53
CA PRO A 72 -9.03 -15.32 -19.47
C PRO A 72 -9.43 -16.13 -18.23
N HIS A 73 -9.24 -15.57 -17.03
CA HIS A 73 -9.52 -16.30 -15.79
C HIS A 73 -11.00 -16.65 -15.67
N GLU A 74 -11.90 -15.82 -16.21
CA GLU A 74 -13.34 -16.07 -16.30
C GLU A 74 -13.64 -17.38 -17.04
N VAL A 75 -13.00 -17.58 -18.19
CA VAL A 75 -13.18 -18.77 -19.02
C VAL A 75 -12.68 -20.00 -18.27
N THR A 76 -11.51 -19.87 -17.65
CA THR A 76 -10.89 -20.94 -16.87
C THR A 76 -11.74 -21.33 -15.65
N ILE A 77 -12.34 -20.34 -14.99
CA ILE A 77 -13.26 -20.55 -13.85
C ILE A 77 -14.53 -21.26 -14.31
N ALA A 78 -15.17 -20.77 -15.37
CA ALA A 78 -16.40 -21.36 -15.90
C ALA A 78 -16.19 -22.82 -16.34
N ASP A 79 -15.09 -23.09 -17.05
CA ASP A 79 -14.72 -24.45 -17.46
C ASP A 79 -14.46 -25.34 -16.24
N GLY A 80 -13.66 -24.89 -15.27
CA GLY A 80 -13.37 -25.67 -14.06
C GLY A 80 -14.63 -26.04 -13.28
N LEU A 81 -15.55 -25.10 -13.11
CA LEU A 81 -16.83 -25.34 -12.43
C LEU A 81 -17.69 -26.36 -13.19
N THR A 82 -17.73 -26.28 -14.51
CA THR A 82 -18.44 -27.24 -15.38
C THR A 82 -17.88 -28.65 -15.24
N HIS A 83 -16.56 -28.78 -15.06
CA HIS A 83 -15.88 -30.06 -14.81
C HIS A 83 -15.97 -30.53 -13.34
N GLY A 84 -16.66 -29.78 -12.49
CA GLY A 84 -16.87 -30.12 -11.09
C GLY A 84 -15.67 -29.86 -10.17
N GLN A 85 -14.77 -28.96 -10.58
CA GLN A 85 -13.60 -28.57 -9.79
C GLN A 85 -13.97 -27.60 -8.67
N ALA A 86 -13.16 -27.61 -7.62
CA ALA A 86 -13.13 -26.51 -6.66
C ALA A 86 -12.12 -25.49 -7.18
N ILE A 87 -12.45 -24.22 -7.18
CA ILE A 87 -11.59 -23.17 -7.71
C ILE A 87 -11.22 -22.22 -6.59
N VAL A 88 -9.93 -21.95 -6.47
CA VAL A 88 -9.42 -20.90 -5.60
C VAL A 88 -8.55 -20.00 -6.46
N ALA A 89 -8.98 -18.77 -6.66
CA ALA A 89 -8.14 -17.74 -7.25
C ALA A 89 -7.46 -16.94 -6.14
N ILE A 90 -6.23 -16.49 -6.36
CA ILE A 90 -5.48 -15.65 -5.42
C ILE A 90 -4.96 -14.44 -6.18
N THR A 91 -5.18 -13.26 -5.61
CA THR A 91 -4.61 -11.99 -6.04
C THR A 91 -4.34 -11.11 -4.83
N ASP A 92 -3.37 -10.21 -4.93
CA ASP A 92 -3.12 -9.09 -4.02
C ASP A 92 -3.80 -7.79 -4.46
N ASP A 93 -4.30 -7.72 -5.70
CA ASP A 93 -5.01 -6.58 -6.26
C ASP A 93 -6.48 -6.93 -6.56
N GLU A 94 -7.40 -6.17 -5.97
CA GLU A 94 -8.83 -6.35 -6.24
C GLU A 94 -9.19 -6.01 -7.70
N ALA A 95 -8.41 -5.17 -8.38
CA ALA A 95 -8.61 -4.85 -9.79
C ALA A 95 -8.51 -6.07 -10.72
N ASP A 96 -7.78 -7.11 -10.31
CA ASP A 96 -7.72 -8.38 -11.05
C ASP A 96 -9.05 -9.14 -11.03
N VAL A 97 -9.96 -8.81 -10.10
CA VAL A 97 -11.27 -9.42 -9.98
C VAL A 97 -12.26 -8.66 -10.86
N THR A 98 -12.48 -9.16 -12.07
CA THR A 98 -13.42 -8.56 -13.02
C THR A 98 -14.89 -8.80 -12.61
N GLU A 99 -15.82 -7.98 -13.12
CA GLU A 99 -17.27 -8.19 -12.91
C GLU A 99 -17.72 -9.59 -13.36
N ARG A 100 -17.22 -10.05 -14.51
CA ARG A 100 -17.51 -11.39 -15.03
C ARG A 100 -16.99 -12.50 -14.11
N MET A 101 -15.85 -12.30 -13.45
CA MET A 101 -15.39 -13.24 -12.42
C MET A 101 -16.33 -13.23 -11.22
N ARG A 102 -16.79 -12.06 -10.76
CA ARG A 102 -17.73 -11.93 -9.62
C ARG A 102 -19.05 -12.67 -9.87
N GLU A 103 -19.54 -12.73 -11.11
CA GLU A 103 -20.74 -13.51 -11.48
C GLU A 103 -20.55 -15.04 -11.37
N LEU A 104 -19.31 -15.52 -11.51
CA LEU A 104 -19.00 -16.95 -11.55
C LEU A 104 -18.56 -17.52 -10.19
N ILE A 105 -18.08 -16.67 -9.29
CA ILE A 105 -17.55 -17.08 -7.98
C ILE A 105 -18.61 -17.00 -6.88
N ASP A 106 -18.46 -17.81 -5.84
CA ASP A 106 -19.31 -17.77 -4.66
C ASP A 106 -19.06 -16.52 -3.81
N ASP A 107 -17.81 -16.02 -3.78
CA ASP A 107 -17.41 -14.86 -2.96
C ASP A 107 -15.97 -14.39 -3.24
N VAL A 108 -15.66 -13.15 -2.81
CA VAL A 108 -14.30 -12.62 -2.66
C VAL A 108 -13.99 -12.52 -1.17
N VAL A 109 -12.89 -13.12 -0.74
CA VAL A 109 -12.52 -13.17 0.67
C VAL A 109 -11.20 -12.46 0.89
N ALA A 110 -11.30 -11.28 1.50
CA ALA A 110 -10.14 -10.54 1.98
C ALA A 110 -9.48 -11.28 3.15
N ILE A 111 -8.20 -11.62 2.98
CA ILE A 111 -7.35 -12.14 4.03
C ILE A 111 -6.53 -10.98 4.58
N GLY A 112 -6.87 -10.57 5.80
CA GLY A 112 -6.11 -9.53 6.50
C GLY A 112 -4.68 -9.96 6.86
N ALA A 113 -3.92 -8.99 7.37
CA ALA A 113 -2.58 -9.21 7.87
C ALA A 113 -2.51 -10.34 8.92
N VAL A 114 -1.31 -10.90 9.10
CA VAL A 114 -1.13 -12.02 10.04
C VAL A 114 -1.40 -11.55 11.47
N ASP A 115 -2.46 -12.09 12.06
CA ASP A 115 -2.84 -11.84 13.46
C ASP A 115 -1.70 -12.23 14.42
N PRO A 116 -1.31 -11.36 15.37
CA PRO A 116 -0.33 -11.66 16.41
C PRO A 116 -0.60 -12.97 17.17
N ARG A 117 -1.87 -13.32 17.38
CA ARG A 117 -2.29 -14.57 18.03
C ARG A 117 -1.90 -15.79 17.20
N LEU A 118 -2.08 -15.70 15.88
CA LEU A 118 -1.71 -16.76 14.94
C LEU A 118 -0.20 -16.86 14.79
N MET A 119 0.51 -15.73 14.76
CA MET A 119 1.98 -15.72 14.75
C MET A 119 2.54 -16.34 16.03
N ARG A 120 2.02 -15.96 17.21
CA ARG A 120 2.39 -16.57 18.50
C ARG A 120 2.17 -18.08 18.49
N ALA A 121 0.99 -18.53 18.04
CA ALA A 121 0.67 -19.95 17.94
C ALA A 121 1.64 -20.69 17.00
N ALA A 122 1.95 -20.11 15.84
CA ALA A 122 2.89 -20.68 14.88
C ALA A 122 4.31 -20.80 15.47
N LEU A 123 4.81 -19.73 16.09
CA LEU A 123 6.12 -19.73 16.75
C LEU A 123 6.17 -20.74 17.90
N ARG A 124 5.09 -20.89 18.67
CA ARG A 124 5.00 -21.89 19.73
C ARG A 124 5.02 -23.31 19.18
N MET A 125 4.33 -23.56 18.07
CA MET A 125 4.32 -24.87 17.41
C MET A 125 5.69 -25.22 16.81
N SER A 126 6.40 -24.24 16.24
CA SER A 126 7.71 -24.49 15.62
C SER A 126 8.86 -24.58 16.63
N ASN A 127 8.77 -23.85 17.76
CA ASN A 127 9.87 -23.71 18.72
C ASN A 127 9.61 -24.36 20.08
N GLY A 128 8.41 -24.88 20.33
CA GLY A 128 8.05 -25.56 21.57
C GLY A 128 7.87 -24.66 22.80
N ARG A 129 8.05 -23.33 22.67
CA ARG A 129 7.82 -22.35 23.75
C ARG A 129 7.01 -21.16 23.28
N ASP A 130 6.34 -20.50 24.21
CA ASP A 130 5.63 -19.25 23.93
C ASP A 130 6.65 -18.09 23.80
N PRO A 131 6.59 -17.27 22.73
CA PRO A 131 7.42 -16.07 22.60
C PRO A 131 6.97 -14.98 23.58
N THR A 132 7.91 -14.18 24.07
CA THR A 132 7.58 -12.96 24.84
C THR A 132 6.91 -11.91 23.94
N ALA A 133 6.34 -10.87 24.54
CA ALA A 133 5.73 -9.77 23.78
C ALA A 133 6.75 -9.10 22.85
N ASP A 134 7.97 -8.86 23.33
CA ASP A 134 9.04 -8.21 22.55
C ASP A 134 9.57 -9.10 21.42
N GLU A 135 9.70 -10.41 21.68
CA GLU A 135 10.09 -11.38 20.65
C GLU A 135 9.04 -11.46 19.54
N LEU A 136 7.75 -11.44 19.91
CA LEU A 136 6.65 -11.44 18.96
C LEU A 136 6.65 -10.15 18.13
N ALA A 137 6.80 -8.99 18.78
CA ALA A 137 6.84 -7.69 18.09
C ALA A 137 8.00 -7.62 17.10
N LEU A 138 9.19 -8.11 17.49
CA LEU A 138 10.37 -8.18 16.62
C LEU A 138 10.16 -9.12 15.43
N VAL A 139 9.54 -10.28 15.61
CA VAL A 139 9.24 -11.19 14.49
C VAL A 139 8.22 -10.56 13.54
N MET A 140 7.25 -9.84 14.09
CA MET A 140 6.21 -9.17 13.30
C MET A 140 6.64 -7.85 12.67
N SER A 141 7.79 -7.29 13.05
CA SER A 141 8.33 -6.09 12.41
C SER A 141 8.95 -6.36 11.04
N LEU A 142 9.10 -7.63 10.66
CA LEU A 142 9.66 -8.05 9.38
C LEU A 142 8.52 -8.48 8.44
N PRO A 143 8.53 -8.05 7.16
CA PRO A 143 7.62 -8.60 6.16
C PRO A 143 7.73 -10.14 6.10
N LEU A 144 6.61 -10.82 5.83
CA LEU A 144 6.58 -12.29 5.82
C LEU A 144 7.55 -12.91 4.81
N GLU A 145 7.80 -12.23 3.70
CA GLU A 145 8.73 -12.65 2.65
C GLU A 145 10.16 -12.75 3.16
N GLU A 146 10.57 -11.78 3.97
CA GLU A 146 11.88 -11.71 4.63
C GLU A 146 11.95 -12.67 5.82
N LEU A 147 10.83 -12.88 6.52
CA LEU A 147 10.77 -13.78 7.66
C LEU A 147 10.86 -15.25 7.23
N ARG A 148 10.19 -15.64 6.15
CA ARG A 148 10.10 -17.04 5.70
C ARG A 148 11.44 -17.75 5.52
N PRO A 149 12.46 -17.19 4.84
CA PRO A 149 13.75 -17.88 4.67
C PRO A 149 14.51 -18.07 5.99
N LEU A 150 14.19 -17.25 7.02
CA LEU A 150 14.84 -17.30 8.32
C LEU A 150 14.25 -18.42 9.21
N VAL A 151 12.94 -18.64 9.10
CA VAL A 151 12.22 -19.67 9.86
C VAL A 151 12.53 -21.05 9.30
N ARG A 152 13.04 -21.94 10.16
CA ARG A 152 13.28 -23.36 9.81
C ARG A 152 12.59 -24.26 10.81
N GLU A 153 11.98 -25.33 10.31
CA GLU A 153 11.36 -26.35 11.13
C GLU A 153 12.40 -27.01 12.05
N GLY A 154 12.08 -27.16 13.34
CA GLY A 154 12.94 -27.78 14.35
C GLY A 154 14.11 -26.93 14.84
N ARG A 155 14.26 -25.68 14.40
CA ARG A 155 15.27 -24.75 14.92
C ARG A 155 14.67 -23.90 16.04
N PRO A 156 15.33 -23.73 17.20
CA PRO A 156 14.79 -22.95 18.31
C PRO A 156 14.68 -21.45 17.99
N LEU A 157 13.73 -20.77 18.66
CA LEU A 157 13.45 -19.34 18.46
C LEU A 157 14.67 -18.46 18.77
N GLU A 158 15.48 -18.88 19.74
CA GLU A 158 16.70 -18.19 20.16
C GLU A 158 17.72 -18.05 19.03
N ASP A 159 17.74 -18.98 18.08
CA ASP A 159 18.60 -18.91 16.88
C ASP A 159 18.01 -18.01 15.79
N LEU A 160 16.68 -17.83 15.79
CA LEU A 160 15.95 -17.01 14.82
C LEU A 160 16.05 -15.53 15.16
N LEU A 161 15.90 -15.17 16.44
CA LEU A 161 15.83 -13.77 16.89
C LEU A 161 17.04 -12.92 16.44
N PRO A 162 18.31 -13.38 16.55
CA PRO A 162 19.46 -12.59 16.08
C PRO A 162 19.42 -12.33 14.57
N ARG A 163 18.84 -13.25 13.79
CA ARG A 163 18.73 -13.10 12.33
C ARG A 163 17.62 -12.14 11.95
N VAL A 164 16.48 -12.23 12.65
CA VAL A 164 15.38 -11.29 12.49
C VAL A 164 15.84 -9.89 12.84
N ARG A 165 16.58 -9.70 13.95
CA ARG A 165 17.19 -8.40 14.29
C ARG A 165 18.08 -7.88 13.16
N ARG A 166 19.03 -8.69 12.69
CA ARG A 166 19.92 -8.28 11.59
C ARG A 166 19.18 -7.92 10.31
N ALA A 167 18.10 -8.65 9.98
CA ALA A 167 17.26 -8.36 8.83
C ALA A 167 16.46 -7.07 9.03
N ALA A 168 15.87 -6.87 10.22
CA ALA A 168 15.16 -5.65 10.58
C ALA A 168 16.09 -4.43 10.57
N ASP A 169 17.30 -4.55 11.14
CA ASP A 169 18.32 -3.51 11.14
C ASP A 169 18.84 -3.22 9.72
N ARG A 170 18.82 -4.22 8.83
CA ARG A 170 19.20 -4.05 7.42
C ARG A 170 18.10 -3.28 6.68
N LEU A 171 16.84 -3.71 6.79
CA LEU A 171 15.70 -3.02 6.18
C LEU A 171 15.55 -1.60 6.73
N ALA A 172 15.73 -1.39 8.04
CA ALA A 172 15.70 -0.07 8.64
C ALA A 172 16.84 0.81 8.10
N ARG A 173 18.02 0.25 7.83
CA ARG A 173 19.11 0.95 7.14
C ARG A 173 18.81 1.20 5.68
N GLU A 174 18.25 0.24 4.95
CA GLU A 174 17.86 0.39 3.55
C GLU A 174 16.77 1.46 3.41
N SER A 175 15.77 1.49 4.29
CA SER A 175 14.76 2.56 4.35
C SER A 175 15.36 3.88 4.80
N ALA A 176 16.31 3.89 5.74
CA ALA A 176 17.01 5.11 6.15
C ALA A 176 17.97 5.61 5.06
N ASP A 177 18.57 4.73 4.27
CA ASP A 177 19.43 5.03 3.13
C ASP A 177 18.60 5.42 1.90
N GLU A 178 17.38 4.91 1.75
CA GLU A 178 16.36 5.39 0.80
C GLU A 178 15.82 6.75 1.24
N GLU A 179 15.61 6.99 2.54
CA GLU A 179 15.21 8.28 3.09
C GLU A 179 16.36 9.28 3.10
N ALA A 180 17.61 8.82 3.23
CA ALA A 180 18.82 9.63 3.16
C ALA A 180 19.32 9.77 1.72
N SER A 181 18.96 8.91 0.77
CA SER A 181 19.22 9.10 -0.67
C SER A 181 18.10 9.89 -1.32
N ALA A 182 16.84 9.75 -0.87
CA ALA A 182 15.77 10.70 -1.15
C ALA A 182 16.06 12.05 -0.47
N GLY A 183 16.61 12.03 0.75
CA GLY A 183 17.03 13.20 1.51
C GLY A 183 18.31 13.85 0.99
N ALA A 184 19.28 13.09 0.48
CA ALA A 184 20.49 13.61 -0.17
C ALA A 184 20.21 14.00 -1.63
N ALA A 185 19.22 13.40 -2.29
CA ALA A 185 18.64 13.94 -3.52
C ALA A 185 17.86 15.24 -3.25
N ASP A 186 17.32 15.45 -2.04
CA ASP A 186 16.62 16.68 -1.66
C ASP A 186 17.54 17.79 -1.08
N ASP A 187 18.66 17.47 -0.42
CA ASP A 187 19.58 18.50 0.08
C ASP A 187 20.62 18.95 -0.97
N SER A 188 20.92 18.10 -1.97
CA SER A 188 21.70 18.52 -3.16
C SER A 188 20.85 19.04 -4.33
N GLY A 189 19.52 18.87 -4.25
CA GLY A 189 18.56 19.19 -5.31
C GLY A 189 18.13 20.65 -5.44
N SER A 190 18.34 21.49 -4.41
CA SER A 190 18.03 22.93 -4.53
C SER A 190 18.93 23.64 -5.56
N SER A 191 20.07 23.04 -5.93
CA SER A 191 21.00 23.60 -6.91
C SER A 191 20.70 23.24 -8.37
N SER A 192 19.96 22.14 -8.65
CA SER A 192 19.82 21.60 -10.02
C SER A 192 18.44 21.76 -10.67
N ALA A 193 17.35 21.87 -9.90
CA ALA A 193 16.01 22.06 -10.48
C ALA A 193 15.84 23.50 -11.02
N PRO A 194 15.41 23.75 -12.27
CA PRO A 194 15.25 25.11 -12.79
C PRO A 194 14.30 25.96 -11.93
N THR A 195 14.46 27.28 -11.88
CA THR A 195 13.43 28.16 -11.29
C THR A 195 12.19 28.21 -12.19
N LEU A 196 11.05 28.69 -11.67
CA LEU A 196 9.84 28.86 -12.48
C LEU A 196 10.04 29.75 -13.72
N ASP A 197 10.98 30.70 -13.69
CA ASP A 197 11.32 31.54 -14.85
C ASP A 197 12.05 30.79 -15.97
N GLN A 198 12.67 29.66 -15.63
CA GLN A 198 13.39 28.79 -16.57
C GLN A 198 12.49 27.68 -17.14
N LEU A 199 11.26 27.54 -16.62
CA LEU A 199 10.25 26.63 -17.12
C LEU A 199 9.29 27.36 -18.06
N HIS A 200 9.00 26.74 -19.20
CA HIS A 200 8.10 27.27 -20.23
C HIS A 200 6.81 26.45 -20.23
N GLY A 201 5.69 27.08 -20.63
CA GLY A 201 4.43 26.34 -20.83
C GLY A 201 3.68 25.99 -19.55
N LEU A 202 3.99 26.64 -18.42
CA LEU A 202 3.33 26.40 -17.13
C LEU A 202 1.93 27.03 -17.00
N GLY A 203 1.52 27.87 -17.95
CA GLY A 203 0.19 28.51 -17.96
C GLY A 203 -0.14 29.21 -16.63
N GLU A 204 -1.36 29.01 -16.14
CA GLU A 204 -1.87 29.58 -14.89
C GLU A 204 -1.07 29.14 -13.66
N ALA A 205 -0.56 27.89 -13.63
CA ALA A 205 0.28 27.41 -12.54
C ALA A 205 1.58 28.21 -12.42
N GLY A 206 2.13 28.66 -13.56
CA GLY A 206 3.32 29.52 -13.57
C GLY A 206 3.06 30.92 -13.01
N VAL A 207 1.86 31.47 -13.23
CA VAL A 207 1.46 32.78 -12.69
C VAL A 207 1.26 32.68 -11.18
N TRP A 208 0.44 31.72 -10.75
CA TRP A 208 0.16 31.45 -9.34
C TRP A 208 1.45 31.21 -8.54
N GLY A 209 2.37 30.41 -9.08
CA GLY A 209 3.64 30.13 -8.39
C GLY A 209 4.55 31.34 -8.19
N LYS A 210 4.45 32.35 -9.07
CA LYS A 210 5.20 33.63 -8.91
C LYS A 210 4.53 34.54 -7.90
N GLU A 211 3.21 34.60 -7.89
CA GLU A 211 2.44 35.35 -6.89
C GLU A 211 2.70 34.77 -5.49
N LEU A 212 2.65 33.45 -5.34
CA LEU A 212 3.00 32.77 -4.09
C LEU A 212 4.41 33.12 -3.59
N ALA A 213 5.40 33.22 -4.50
CA ALA A 213 6.76 33.57 -4.12
C ALA A 213 6.86 34.99 -3.54
N VAL A 214 6.07 35.93 -4.06
CA VAL A 214 5.94 37.29 -3.53
C VAL A 214 5.23 37.25 -2.17
N ASP A 215 4.10 36.55 -2.08
CA ASP A 215 3.31 36.47 -0.84
C ASP A 215 4.08 35.83 0.30
N LEU A 216 4.82 34.75 0.03
CA LEU A 216 5.71 34.12 1.02
C LEU A 216 6.83 35.06 1.46
N ALA A 217 7.40 35.86 0.55
CA ALA A 217 8.42 36.85 0.92
C ALA A 217 7.84 37.99 1.77
N ASP A 218 6.62 38.43 1.45
CA ASP A 218 5.91 39.49 2.16
C ASP A 218 5.45 39.02 3.55
N TRP A 219 4.98 37.77 3.67
CA TRP A 219 4.67 37.13 4.95
C TRP A 219 5.92 36.94 5.82
N LYS A 220 7.03 36.43 5.25
CA LYS A 220 8.34 36.34 5.96
C LYS A 220 8.82 37.71 6.46
N ALA A 221 8.48 38.79 5.75
CA ALA A 221 8.81 40.16 6.11
C ALA A 221 7.81 40.81 7.08
N GLY A 222 6.73 40.11 7.49
CA GLY A 222 5.68 40.63 8.35
C GLY A 222 4.77 41.67 7.68
N ARG A 223 4.78 41.76 6.34
CA ARG A 223 3.94 42.69 5.54
C ARG A 223 2.59 42.10 5.17
N LEU A 224 2.45 40.77 5.26
CA LEU A 224 1.25 40.02 4.90
C LEU A 224 0.92 39.02 6.02
N SER A 225 -0.36 38.83 6.34
CA SER A 225 -0.79 37.78 7.27
C SER A 225 -0.79 36.42 6.58
N TRP A 226 -0.56 35.34 7.32
CA TRP A 226 -0.75 33.97 6.79
C TRP A 226 -2.21 33.70 6.34
N ALA A 227 -3.16 34.52 6.80
CA ALA A 227 -4.55 34.53 6.32
C ALA A 227 -4.67 34.91 4.85
N ASP A 228 -3.75 35.73 4.36
CA ASP A 228 -3.81 36.34 3.03
C ASP A 228 -2.89 35.64 2.02
N VAL A 229 -2.12 34.64 2.45
CA VAL A 229 -1.28 33.79 1.58
C VAL A 229 -2.10 32.61 1.07
N ASP A 230 -2.01 32.32 -0.22
CA ASP A 230 -2.60 31.11 -0.80
C ASP A 230 -1.93 29.84 -0.25
N ARG A 231 -2.72 29.02 0.46
CA ARG A 231 -2.21 27.88 1.25
C ARG A 231 -2.16 26.55 0.50
N GLY A 232 -2.65 26.53 -0.73
CA GLY A 232 -2.50 25.37 -1.57
C GLY A 232 -3.13 25.48 -2.94
N VAL A 233 -2.70 24.59 -3.82
CA VAL A 233 -3.13 24.50 -5.21
C VAL A 233 -3.23 23.04 -5.62
N LEU A 234 -4.10 22.76 -6.59
CA LEU A 234 -4.16 21.47 -7.27
C LEU A 234 -3.72 21.65 -8.73
N ILE A 235 -2.72 20.88 -9.15
CA ILE A 235 -2.17 20.93 -10.50
C ILE A 235 -2.63 19.68 -11.25
N SER A 236 -3.48 19.87 -12.25
CA SER A 236 -4.01 18.78 -13.08
C SER A 236 -3.36 18.79 -14.46
N GLY A 237 -2.93 17.63 -14.94
CA GLY A 237 -2.47 17.48 -16.32
C GLY A 237 -2.09 16.04 -16.70
N PRO A 238 -1.89 15.73 -17.99
CA PRO A 238 -1.45 14.40 -18.40
C PRO A 238 -0.15 13.93 -17.71
N PRO A 239 0.09 12.62 -17.55
CA PRO A 239 1.35 12.12 -17.01
C PRO A 239 2.54 12.57 -17.88
N GLY A 240 3.67 12.87 -17.25
CA GLY A 240 4.87 13.34 -17.95
C GLY A 240 4.90 14.84 -18.30
N THR A 241 3.93 15.64 -17.82
CA THR A 241 3.90 17.11 -17.99
C THR A 241 4.78 17.88 -17.00
N GLY A 242 5.54 17.18 -16.16
CA GLY A 242 6.50 17.80 -15.24
C GLY A 242 5.89 18.35 -13.94
N LYS A 243 4.76 17.82 -13.46
CA LYS A 243 4.11 18.23 -12.20
C LYS A 243 5.05 18.16 -10.99
N THR A 244 5.75 17.04 -10.83
CA THR A 244 6.79 16.89 -9.79
C THR A 244 7.95 17.88 -9.99
N THR A 245 8.33 18.18 -11.23
CA THR A 245 9.37 19.18 -11.55
C THR A 245 8.90 20.58 -11.17
N TYR A 246 7.65 20.93 -11.47
CA TYR A 246 7.04 22.21 -11.10
C TYR A 246 7.12 22.43 -9.58
N ALA A 247 6.80 21.43 -8.76
CA ALA A 247 6.86 21.56 -7.31
C ALA A 247 8.27 21.87 -6.79
N ARG A 248 9.29 21.19 -7.32
CA ARG A 248 10.70 21.46 -7.00
C ARG A 248 11.12 22.87 -7.46
N SER A 249 10.69 23.28 -8.64
CA SER A 249 10.96 24.61 -9.20
C SER A 249 10.28 25.73 -8.41
N LEU A 250 9.05 25.51 -7.95
CA LEU A 250 8.29 26.43 -7.10
C LEU A 250 9.01 26.64 -5.77
N ALA A 251 9.43 25.56 -5.12
CA ALA A 251 10.17 25.62 -3.85
C ALA A 251 11.50 26.39 -4.01
N ARG A 252 12.22 26.14 -5.11
CA ARG A 252 13.44 26.90 -5.44
C ARG A 252 13.15 28.38 -5.67
N THR A 253 12.09 28.72 -6.41
CA THR A 253 11.67 30.11 -6.65
C THR A 253 11.28 30.81 -5.34
N CYS A 254 10.62 30.11 -4.42
CA CYS A 254 10.21 30.65 -3.12
C CYS A 254 11.35 30.65 -2.07
N GLY A 255 12.48 29.99 -2.36
CA GLY A 255 13.59 29.84 -1.43
C GLY A 255 13.20 29.08 -0.16
N VAL A 256 12.45 27.99 -0.31
CA VAL A 256 11.95 27.14 0.79
C VAL A 256 12.20 25.66 0.51
N PRO A 257 12.31 24.81 1.54
CA PRO A 257 12.34 23.36 1.37
C PRO A 257 11.05 22.82 0.74
N VAL A 258 11.18 21.68 0.08
CA VAL A 258 10.06 20.90 -0.44
C VAL A 258 10.02 19.54 0.23
N VAL A 259 8.83 19.11 0.66
CA VAL A 259 8.56 17.75 1.13
C VAL A 259 7.76 17.04 0.05
N LEU A 260 8.32 15.97 -0.51
CA LEU A 260 7.65 15.17 -1.54
C LEU A 260 6.94 13.97 -0.94
N ALA A 261 5.62 13.99 -1.05
CA ALA A 261 4.72 12.90 -0.72
C ALA A 261 3.98 12.41 -1.97
N SER A 262 3.49 11.17 -1.90
CA SER A 262 2.67 10.56 -2.93
C SER A 262 1.70 9.62 -2.25
N LEU A 263 0.47 9.55 -2.76
CA LEU A 263 -0.52 8.62 -2.22
C LEU A 263 -0.07 7.16 -2.36
N ALA A 264 0.49 6.78 -3.52
CA ALA A 264 1.05 5.45 -3.73
C ALA A 264 2.17 5.13 -2.72
N ARG A 265 3.00 6.12 -2.37
CA ARG A 265 4.06 5.95 -1.36
C ARG A 265 3.51 5.74 0.06
N TRP A 266 2.39 6.36 0.40
CA TRP A 266 1.75 6.11 1.69
C TRP A 266 1.05 4.75 1.71
N GLN A 267 0.44 4.35 0.59
CA GLN A 267 -0.18 3.03 0.43
C GLN A 267 0.84 1.89 0.52
N SER A 268 2.03 2.04 -0.05
CA SER A 268 3.07 0.99 -0.03
C SER A 268 3.62 0.68 1.38
N ARG A 269 3.36 1.53 2.37
CA ARG A 269 3.82 1.33 3.77
C ARG A 269 2.95 0.37 4.58
N GLY A 270 1.81 -0.09 4.07
CA GLY A 270 1.00 -1.12 4.72
C GLY A 270 -0.50 -0.87 4.66
N HIS A 271 -1.19 -1.13 5.77
CA HIS A 271 -2.64 -1.01 5.88
C HIS A 271 -3.07 0.47 6.00
N LEU A 272 -4.38 0.74 5.99
CA LEU A 272 -4.93 2.10 6.15
C LEU A 272 -4.32 2.89 7.33
N GLY A 273 -4.06 2.23 8.46
CA GLY A 273 -3.41 2.88 9.61
C GLY A 273 -1.97 3.33 9.33
N ASP A 274 -1.20 2.56 8.56
CA ASP A 274 0.17 2.89 8.18
C ASP A 274 0.19 4.01 7.14
N LEU A 275 -0.77 4.01 6.21
CA LEU A 275 -1.01 5.11 5.28
C LEU A 275 -1.31 6.40 6.03
N LEU A 276 -2.28 6.40 6.94
CA LEU A 276 -2.65 7.58 7.73
C LEU A 276 -1.48 8.07 8.59
N LYS A 277 -0.68 7.15 9.15
CA LYS A 277 0.53 7.48 9.92
C LYS A 277 1.61 8.11 9.04
N ALA A 278 1.84 7.56 7.85
CA ALA A 278 2.80 8.07 6.88
C ALA A 278 2.41 9.47 6.39
N MET A 279 1.13 9.66 6.05
CA MET A 279 0.57 10.96 5.69
C MET A 279 0.80 11.99 6.79
N ARG A 280 0.40 11.68 8.03
CA ARG A 280 0.62 12.58 9.18
C ARG A 280 2.09 12.90 9.42
N ALA A 281 3.00 11.94 9.18
CA ALA A 281 4.43 12.15 9.31
C ALA A 281 4.98 13.14 8.27
N ASP A 282 4.56 13.04 7.00
CA ASP A 282 4.99 13.98 5.96
C ASP A 282 4.43 15.40 6.19
N PHE A 283 3.18 15.51 6.68
CA PHE A 283 2.63 16.80 7.13
C PHE A 283 3.42 17.38 8.31
N ALA A 284 3.74 16.57 9.33
CA ALA A 284 4.54 17.01 10.46
C ALA A 284 5.94 17.48 10.03
N LYS A 285 6.57 16.75 9.11
CA LYS A 285 7.87 17.13 8.53
C LYS A 285 7.80 18.47 7.79
N ALA A 286 6.74 18.73 7.03
CA ALA A 286 6.55 20.02 6.36
C ALA A 286 6.37 21.17 7.36
N ILE A 287 5.66 20.94 8.46
CA ILE A 287 5.49 21.91 9.55
C ILE A 287 6.82 22.19 10.26
N GLU A 288 7.61 21.16 10.55
CA GLU A 288 8.95 21.31 11.15
C GLU A 288 9.92 22.10 10.25
N GLN A 289 9.74 22.01 8.93
CA GLN A 289 10.53 22.71 7.93
C GLN A 289 9.93 24.07 7.52
N ALA A 290 8.87 24.54 8.17
CA ALA A 290 8.21 25.78 7.80
C ALA A 290 9.18 26.98 7.88
N PRO A 291 9.17 27.89 6.88
CA PRO A 291 8.29 27.89 5.72
C PRO A 291 8.67 26.86 4.66
N SER A 292 7.70 26.09 4.17
CA SER A 292 7.93 24.94 3.29
C SER A 292 6.80 24.71 2.27
N ILE A 293 7.08 23.88 1.27
CA ILE A 293 6.07 23.38 0.33
C ILE A 293 5.92 21.87 0.52
N LEU A 294 4.70 21.41 0.77
CA LEU A 294 4.34 20.00 0.77
C LEU A 294 3.73 19.63 -0.57
N PHE A 295 4.40 18.80 -1.36
CA PHE A 295 3.87 18.28 -2.62
C PHE A 295 3.27 16.89 -2.42
N ILE A 296 2.05 16.66 -2.92
CA ILE A 296 1.36 15.37 -2.85
C ILE A 296 1.03 14.94 -4.29
N ASP A 297 1.74 13.93 -4.78
CA ASP A 297 1.51 13.33 -6.09
C ASP A 297 0.38 12.28 -6.05
N GLU A 298 -0.26 12.06 -7.19
CA GLU A 298 -1.32 11.05 -7.40
C GLU A 298 -2.48 11.17 -6.39
N ILE A 299 -2.91 12.40 -6.10
CA ILE A 299 -4.01 12.64 -5.15
C ILE A 299 -5.35 12.12 -5.69
N ASP A 300 -5.46 11.97 -7.00
CA ASP A 300 -6.58 11.36 -7.70
C ASP A 300 -6.68 9.84 -7.48
N ALA A 301 -5.61 9.18 -7.05
CA ALA A 301 -5.62 7.75 -6.73
C ALA A 301 -6.48 7.41 -5.49
N VAL A 302 -6.90 8.40 -4.68
CA VAL A 302 -7.89 8.19 -3.59
C VAL A 302 -9.29 7.95 -4.17
N GLY A 303 -9.56 8.52 -5.35
CA GLY A 303 -10.79 8.31 -6.09
C GLY A 303 -11.95 9.31 -5.86
N ASP A 304 -13.07 9.13 -6.58
CA ASP A 304 -14.28 9.97 -6.52
C ASP A 304 -15.36 9.47 -5.52
N ARG A 305 -15.64 10.25 -4.47
CA ARG A 305 -16.68 9.99 -3.44
C ARG A 305 -18.07 9.66 -4.02
N GLU A 306 -18.41 10.17 -5.20
CA GLU A 306 -19.74 10.03 -5.81
C GLU A 306 -19.89 8.79 -6.70
N GLN A 307 -18.79 8.23 -7.20
CA GLN A 307 -18.80 7.12 -8.17
C GLN A 307 -18.46 5.74 -7.56
N PHE A 308 -18.22 5.64 -6.25
CA PHE A 308 -17.79 4.37 -5.65
C PHE A 308 -18.89 3.36 -5.38
N ASP A 309 -18.56 2.10 -5.64
CA ASP A 309 -19.28 0.90 -5.19
C ASP A 309 -19.23 0.79 -3.65
N ALA A 310 -20.22 0.15 -3.04
CA ALA A 310 -20.48 0.23 -1.60
C ALA A 310 -19.36 -0.33 -0.68
N GLN A 311 -18.36 -1.05 -1.22
CA GLN A 311 -17.33 -1.77 -0.44
C GLN A 311 -16.03 -0.98 -0.18
N ASN A 312 -15.57 -0.12 -1.10
CA ASN A 312 -14.34 0.70 -0.91
C ASN A 312 -14.62 2.13 -0.40
N ARG A 313 -15.89 2.50 -0.31
CA ARG A 313 -16.31 3.83 0.17
C ARG A 313 -15.77 4.15 1.56
N GLN A 314 -15.70 3.17 2.46
CA GLN A 314 -15.21 3.39 3.83
C GLN A 314 -13.71 3.72 3.86
N TYR A 315 -12.89 2.94 3.15
CA TYR A 315 -11.45 3.17 3.06
C TYR A 315 -11.14 4.54 2.46
N CYS A 316 -11.72 4.87 1.30
CA CYS A 316 -11.54 6.17 0.66
C CYS A 316 -12.05 7.31 1.55
N THR A 317 -13.19 7.12 2.22
CA THR A 317 -13.73 8.13 3.15
C THR A 317 -12.77 8.38 4.31
N GLU A 318 -12.14 7.36 4.86
CA GLU A 318 -11.17 7.49 5.94
C GLU A 318 -9.86 8.15 5.48
N VAL A 319 -9.36 7.83 4.28
CA VAL A 319 -8.18 8.50 3.70
C VAL A 319 -8.48 9.98 3.44
N VAL A 320 -9.61 10.29 2.79
CA VAL A 320 -10.04 11.67 2.54
C VAL A 320 -10.27 12.41 3.86
N ALA A 321 -10.92 11.79 4.84
CA ALA A 321 -11.14 12.41 6.14
C ALA A 321 -9.83 12.70 6.86
N GLY A 322 -8.85 11.79 6.82
CA GLY A 322 -7.53 12.02 7.39
C GLY A 322 -6.77 13.13 6.66
N LEU A 323 -6.86 13.19 5.33
CA LEU A 323 -6.25 14.26 4.55
C LEU A 323 -6.89 15.62 4.88
N LEU A 324 -8.22 15.67 4.95
CA LEU A 324 -8.95 16.87 5.37
C LEU A 324 -8.60 17.28 6.80
N GLU A 325 -8.46 16.33 7.73
CA GLU A 325 -7.98 16.60 9.09
C GLU A 325 -6.58 17.26 9.07
N CYS A 326 -5.68 16.76 8.23
CA CYS A 326 -4.37 17.36 8.03
C CYS A 326 -4.44 18.74 7.36
N LEU A 327 -5.42 19.00 6.48
CA LEU A 327 -5.59 20.29 5.80
C LEU A 327 -6.33 21.34 6.67
N ASP A 328 -7.38 20.97 7.38
CA ASP A 328 -8.26 21.88 8.11
C ASP A 328 -7.63 22.42 9.42
N GLY A 329 -6.52 21.84 9.88
CA GLY A 329 -5.71 22.37 10.98
C GLY A 329 -4.96 23.66 10.65
N ALA A 330 -5.63 24.69 10.13
CA ALA A 330 -5.01 25.88 9.55
C ALA A 330 -4.13 26.70 10.52
N GLU A 331 -4.43 26.70 11.82
CA GLU A 331 -3.56 27.29 12.85
C GLU A 331 -2.29 26.45 13.11
N ALA A 332 -2.33 25.15 12.80
CA ALA A 332 -1.21 24.22 12.96
C ALA A 332 -0.30 24.14 11.71
N ARG A 333 -0.64 24.86 10.62
CA ARG A 333 0.10 24.83 9.33
C ARG A 333 0.58 26.20 8.87
N GLU A 334 0.80 27.12 9.80
CA GLU A 334 1.40 28.41 9.46
C GLU A 334 2.75 28.21 8.76
N GLY A 335 2.92 28.82 7.57
CA GLY A 335 4.12 28.69 6.76
C GLY A 335 4.20 27.45 5.86
N VAL A 336 3.17 26.60 5.78
CA VAL A 336 3.15 25.41 4.91
C VAL A 336 2.17 25.58 3.75
N VAL A 337 2.68 25.55 2.52
CA VAL A 337 1.86 25.55 1.30
C VAL A 337 1.72 24.13 0.77
N VAL A 338 0.50 23.67 0.47
CA VAL A 338 0.25 22.31 -0.04
C VAL A 338 -0.04 22.33 -1.54
N VAL A 339 0.72 21.57 -2.31
CA VAL A 339 0.56 21.43 -3.76
C VAL A 339 0.15 19.99 -4.07
N GLY A 340 -1.07 19.78 -4.56
CA GLY A 340 -1.53 18.48 -5.05
C GLY A 340 -1.28 18.32 -6.55
N ALA A 341 -1.09 17.08 -7.01
CA ALA A 341 -1.03 16.75 -8.44
C ALA A 341 -1.98 15.60 -8.82
N CYS A 342 -2.67 15.80 -9.96
CA CYS A 342 -3.50 14.81 -10.66
C CYS A 342 -3.01 14.70 -12.11
#